data_AF-A0A2H0FN71-F1
#
_entry.id   AF-A0A2H0FN71-F1
#
_cell.length_a   1.000
_cell.length_b   1.000
_cell.length_c   1.000
_cell.angle_alpha   90.00
_cell.angle_beta   90.00
_cell.angle_gamma   90.00
#
_symmetry.space_group_name_H-M   'P 1'
#
loop_
_entity.id
_entity.type
_entity.pdbx_description
1 polymer ?
#
loop_
_entity_poly.entity_id
_entity_poly.type
_entity_poly.pdbx_seq_one_letter_code
_entity_poly.pdbx_strand_id
1 'polypeptide(L)'
;MIKRSKTKIIFPIIKYGLLTEFITENKVVFTDSEIKKSYEKAVDKFKIILGHDLHIGGKYYDAYPSRNMPKYGVLSVVSNKKYGLSKKYYENANELIHDIPSLLKYFINNKLGDIPLFALPDKRLEKAKDDQEFFALIENQIEINPTNFEIFCFAILKVHLEKFACKIYRDTRTSAHDKGVDLSTNFGVIY
;
A
#
# COMPACT_ATOMS: atom_id res chain seq x y z
N MET A 1 0.55 20.66 -2.05
CA MET A 1 1.62 19.95 -1.30
C MET A 1 1.76 18.46 -1.65
N ILE A 2 0.77 17.83 -2.30
CA ILE A 2 0.77 16.39 -2.64
C ILE A 2 1.16 16.16 -4.13
N LYS A 3 1.88 17.05 -4.84
CA LYS A 3 2.07 16.86 -6.32
C LYS A 3 3.16 15.85 -6.72
N ARG A 4 4.19 15.61 -5.89
CA ARG A 4 5.33 14.72 -6.22
C ARG A 4 5.40 13.41 -5.43
N SER A 5 4.55 13.21 -4.40
CA SER A 5 4.48 11.96 -3.62
C SER A 5 3.24 11.12 -3.89
N LYS A 6 2.38 11.53 -4.85
CA LYS A 6 1.06 10.91 -5.10
C LYS A 6 1.11 9.41 -5.29
N THR A 7 2.17 8.86 -5.87
CA THR A 7 2.22 7.43 -6.20
C THR A 7 2.79 6.54 -5.11
N LYS A 8 3.39 7.10 -4.04
CA LYS A 8 4.13 6.32 -3.04
C LYS A 8 3.53 6.48 -1.64
N ILE A 9 2.54 5.63 -1.33
CA ILE A 9 1.82 5.54 -0.05
C ILE A 9 2.75 5.34 1.16
N ILE A 10 3.94 4.76 0.93
CA ILE A 10 4.99 4.58 1.93
C ILE A 10 5.35 5.87 2.70
N PHE A 11 5.43 7.04 2.06
CA PHE A 11 5.86 8.27 2.76
C PHE A 11 4.81 8.82 3.74
N PRO A 12 3.53 8.92 3.37
CA PRO A 12 2.46 9.19 4.35
C PRO A 12 2.46 8.21 5.53
N ILE A 13 2.68 6.92 5.30
CA ILE A 13 2.73 5.91 6.37
C ILE A 13 3.96 6.10 7.27
N ILE A 14 5.15 6.34 6.70
CA ILE A 14 6.34 6.68 7.49
C ILE A 14 6.07 7.93 8.34
N LYS A 15 5.49 8.97 7.73
CA LYS A 15 5.15 10.21 8.43
C LYS A 15 4.21 9.95 9.60
N TYR A 16 3.17 9.13 9.39
CA TYR A 16 2.26 8.73 10.45
C TYR A 16 2.98 8.03 11.61
N GLY A 17 3.87 7.07 11.30
CA GLY A 17 4.66 6.36 12.31
C GLY A 17 5.55 7.32 13.13
N LEU A 18 6.28 8.21 12.46
CA LEU A 18 7.15 9.18 13.14
C LEU A 18 6.38 10.15 14.03
N LEU A 19 5.21 10.62 13.57
CA LEU A 19 4.36 11.49 14.38
C LEU A 19 3.80 10.74 15.59
N THR A 20 3.47 9.46 15.44
CA THR A 20 3.00 8.63 16.55
C THR A 20 4.07 8.54 17.63
N GLU A 21 5.31 8.21 17.25
CA GLU A 21 6.45 8.14 18.18
C GLU A 21 6.75 9.51 18.83
N PHE A 22 6.56 10.62 18.10
CA PHE A 22 6.64 11.95 18.69
C PHE A 22 5.57 12.18 19.76
N ILE A 23 4.31 11.84 19.50
CA ILE A 23 3.23 12.03 20.48
C ILE A 23 3.41 11.14 21.72
N THR A 24 3.89 9.90 21.54
CA THR A 24 4.03 8.96 22.64
C THR A 24 5.31 9.14 23.46
N GLU A 25 6.42 9.50 22.82
CA GLU A 25 7.75 9.52 23.45
C GLU A 25 8.40 10.92 23.43
N ASN A 26 7.73 11.94 22.90
CA ASN A 26 8.29 13.27 22.62
C ASN A 26 9.58 13.23 21.76
N LYS A 27 9.70 12.19 20.93
CA LYS A 27 10.90 11.92 20.14
C LYS A 27 10.91 12.72 18.84
N VAL A 28 11.98 13.47 18.63
CA VAL A 28 12.15 14.32 17.43
C VAL A 28 13.38 13.97 16.59
N VAL A 29 14.26 13.08 17.07
CA VAL A 29 15.45 12.62 16.35
C VAL A 29 15.41 11.10 16.22
N PHE A 30 15.67 10.60 15.03
CA PHE A 30 15.56 9.20 14.67
C PHE A 30 16.79 8.73 13.88
N THR A 31 17.19 7.49 14.10
CA THR A 31 18.10 6.71 13.24
C THR A 31 17.33 6.01 12.14
N ASP A 32 18.00 5.54 11.08
CA ASP A 32 17.34 4.80 10.00
C ASP A 32 16.61 3.53 10.49
N SER A 33 17.18 2.84 11.48
CA SER A 33 16.56 1.66 12.10
C SER A 33 15.27 2.01 12.85
N GLU A 34 15.24 3.15 13.53
CA GLU A 34 14.05 3.62 14.24
C GLU A 34 12.96 4.08 13.28
N ILE A 35 13.33 4.74 12.17
CA ILE A 35 12.37 5.12 11.11
C ILE A 35 11.77 3.85 10.51
N LYS A 36 12.59 2.83 10.22
CA LYS A 36 12.11 1.52 9.74
C LYS A 36 11.11 0.89 10.71
N LYS A 37 11.45 0.83 12.00
CA LYS A 37 10.58 0.26 13.03
C LYS A 37 9.26 1.01 13.14
N SER A 38 9.31 2.35 13.09
CA SER A 38 8.13 3.22 13.13
C SER A 38 7.23 2.99 11.91
N TYR A 39 7.83 2.81 10.74
CA TYR A 39 7.14 2.49 9.50
C TYR A 39 6.45 1.13 9.56
N GLU A 40 7.15 0.08 10.00
CA GLU A 40 6.59 -1.28 10.08
C GLU A 40 5.39 -1.32 11.04
N LYS A 41 5.50 -0.70 12.22
CA LYS A 41 4.36 -0.53 13.15
C LYS A 41 3.18 0.21 12.50
N ALA A 42 3.47 1.28 11.75
CA ALA A 42 2.44 2.04 11.07
C ALA A 42 1.75 1.19 9.98
N VAL A 43 2.50 0.43 9.18
CA VAL A 43 1.94 -0.48 8.17
C VAL A 43 0.94 -1.45 8.80
N ASP A 44 1.29 -2.08 9.93
CA ASP A 44 0.39 -3.03 10.58
C ASP A 44 -0.89 -2.36 11.09
N LYS A 45 -0.79 -1.13 11.61
CA LYS A 45 -1.97 -0.34 11.97
C LYS A 45 -2.83 0.01 10.75
N PHE A 46 -2.20 0.35 9.62
CA PHE A 46 -2.90 0.67 8.38
C PHE A 46 -3.62 -0.54 7.77
N LYS A 47 -3.06 -1.76 7.90
CA LYS A 47 -3.76 -2.99 7.51
C LYS A 47 -5.07 -3.17 8.27
N ILE A 48 -5.07 -2.83 9.56
CA ILE A 48 -6.29 -2.89 10.39
C ILE A 48 -7.28 -1.80 9.95
N ILE A 49 -6.82 -0.57 9.78
CA ILE A 49 -7.68 0.57 9.39
C ILE A 49 -8.34 0.35 8.02
N LEU A 50 -7.59 -0.21 7.07
CA LEU A 50 -8.04 -0.40 5.70
C LEU A 50 -8.72 -1.76 5.48
N GLY A 51 -8.46 -2.74 6.35
CA GLY A 51 -9.02 -4.10 6.24
C GLY A 51 -8.37 -4.97 5.16
N HIS A 52 -7.32 -4.49 4.51
CA HIS A 52 -6.53 -5.19 3.49
C HIS A 52 -5.06 -4.77 3.59
N ASP A 53 -4.17 -5.42 2.84
CA ASP A 53 -2.75 -5.05 2.71
C ASP A 53 -2.39 -4.53 1.30
N LEU A 54 -3.36 -4.52 0.38
CA LEU A 54 -3.19 -4.07 -1.00
C LEU A 54 -2.65 -2.63 -1.06
N HIS A 55 -1.52 -2.44 -1.74
CA HIS A 55 -0.83 -1.15 -1.89
C HIS A 55 -0.45 -0.45 -0.57
N ILE A 56 -0.54 -1.14 0.57
CA ILE A 56 -0.06 -0.63 1.86
C ILE A 56 1.42 -0.98 1.99
N GLY A 57 2.26 -0.06 1.51
CA GLY A 57 3.67 -0.05 1.87
C GLY A 57 4.52 -1.16 1.26
N GLY A 58 5.39 -0.80 0.31
CA GLY A 58 6.47 -1.69 -0.12
C GLY A 58 7.44 -2.00 1.04
N LYS A 59 8.48 -2.80 0.78
CA LYS A 59 9.55 -2.98 1.77
C LYS A 59 10.13 -1.60 2.07
N TYR A 60 10.52 -1.36 3.32
CA TYR A 60 11.02 -0.06 3.77
C TYR A 60 12.09 0.52 2.82
N TYR A 61 13.00 -0.32 2.34
CA TYR A 61 14.10 0.09 1.45
C TYR A 61 13.67 0.36 0.00
N ASP A 62 12.49 -0.08 -0.44
CA ASP A 62 11.98 0.17 -1.81
C ASP A 62 11.76 1.68 -2.06
N ALA A 63 11.61 2.47 -0.99
CA ALA A 63 11.41 3.91 -1.07
C ALA A 63 12.67 4.75 -0.88
N TYR A 64 13.85 4.14 -0.71
CA TYR A 64 15.11 4.86 -0.42
C TYR A 64 14.90 6.01 0.60
N PRO A 65 14.37 5.72 1.80
CA PRO A 65 13.89 6.73 2.74
C PRO A 65 14.99 7.70 3.17
N SER A 66 16.23 7.21 3.35
CA SER A 66 17.41 8.03 3.64
C SER A 66 17.67 9.14 2.60
N ARG A 67 17.36 8.89 1.32
CA ARG A 67 17.48 9.86 0.22
C ARG A 67 16.22 10.71 0.06
N ASN A 68 15.05 10.11 0.23
CA ASN A 68 13.78 10.71 -0.18
C ASN A 68 13.08 11.48 0.95
N MET A 69 13.18 11.06 2.21
CA MET A 69 12.56 11.77 3.33
C MET A 69 13.08 13.21 3.50
N PRO A 70 14.40 13.47 3.36
CA PRO A 70 14.92 14.84 3.31
C PRO A 70 14.38 15.65 2.14
N LYS A 71 14.24 15.02 0.97
CA LYS A 71 13.70 15.66 -0.24
C LYS A 71 12.24 16.08 -0.10
N TYR A 72 11.44 15.33 0.67
CA TYR A 72 10.05 15.69 0.99
C TYR A 72 9.93 16.65 2.19
N GLY A 73 11.06 17.00 2.82
CA GLY A 73 11.14 17.93 3.95
C GLY A 73 10.41 17.45 5.20
N VAL A 74 10.19 16.13 5.34
CA VAL A 74 9.63 15.49 6.55
C VAL A 74 10.70 15.35 7.62
N LEU A 75 11.88 14.91 7.19
CA LEU A 75 13.06 14.81 8.02
C LEU A 75 14.13 15.78 7.52
N SER A 76 14.98 16.30 8.41
CA SER A 76 16.24 16.95 8.06
C SER A 76 17.40 16.07 8.53
N VAL A 77 18.53 16.10 7.81
CA VAL A 77 19.73 15.40 8.28
C VAL A 77 20.34 16.23 9.40
N VAL A 78 20.47 15.64 10.59
CA VAL A 78 21.05 16.31 11.78
C VAL A 78 22.52 15.92 11.94
N SER A 79 22.84 14.65 11.73
CA SER A 79 24.20 14.14 11.70
C SER A 79 24.25 12.80 10.95
N ASN A 80 25.42 12.16 10.88
CA ASN A 80 25.57 10.89 10.17
C ASN A 80 24.54 9.85 10.64
N LYS A 81 23.66 9.41 9.72
CA LYS A 81 22.56 8.46 9.97
C LYS A 81 21.55 8.88 11.06
N LYS A 82 21.48 10.19 11.38
CA LYS A 82 20.48 10.75 12.29
C LYS A 82 19.65 11.83 11.60
N TYR A 83 18.35 11.74 11.81
CA TYR A 83 17.35 12.52 11.10
C TYR A 83 16.41 13.20 12.10
N GLY A 84 16.20 14.50 11.95
CA GLY A 84 15.32 15.31 12.78
C GLY A 84 13.94 15.46 12.14
N LEU A 85 12.87 15.24 12.89
CA LEU A 85 11.51 15.54 12.46
C LEU A 85 11.32 17.05 12.32
N SER A 86 10.84 17.48 11.15
CA SER A 86 10.65 18.90 10.87
C SER A 86 9.58 19.51 11.78
N LYS A 87 9.89 20.69 12.34
CA LYS A 87 9.03 21.44 13.28
C LYS A 87 7.59 21.60 12.81
N LYS A 88 7.39 21.97 11.55
CA LYS A 88 6.06 22.11 10.92
C LYS A 88 5.17 20.86 11.03
N TYR A 89 5.76 19.67 11.18
CA TYR A 89 5.01 18.42 11.28
C TYR A 89 4.72 18.04 12.73
N TYR A 90 5.69 18.18 13.64
CA TYR A 90 5.43 17.82 15.04
C TYR A 90 4.54 18.86 15.76
N GLU A 91 4.57 20.14 15.34
CA GLU A 91 3.65 21.16 15.87
C GLU A 91 2.18 20.86 15.56
N ASN A 92 1.92 20.18 14.45
CA ASN A 92 0.59 19.78 14.00
C ASN A 92 0.38 18.27 14.13
N ALA A 93 1.13 17.59 15.02
CA ALA A 93 1.15 16.12 15.07
C ALA A 93 -0.22 15.50 15.32
N ASN A 94 -0.99 16.07 16.26
CA ASN A 94 -2.32 15.57 16.63
C ASN A 94 -3.28 15.57 15.44
N GLU A 95 -3.40 16.71 14.75
CA GLU A 95 -4.25 16.86 13.57
C GLU A 95 -3.80 15.94 12.43
N LEU A 96 -2.48 15.89 12.17
CA LEU A 96 -1.93 15.05 11.10
C LEU A 96 -2.14 13.56 11.35
N ILE A 97 -2.01 13.08 12.58
CA ILE A 97 -2.29 11.67 12.91
C ILE A 97 -3.76 11.34 12.72
N HIS A 98 -4.66 12.27 13.05
CA HIS A 98 -6.08 12.11 12.82
C HIS A 98 -6.41 12.03 11.31
N ASP A 99 -5.81 12.90 10.49
CA ASP A 99 -6.21 13.06 9.10
C ASP A 99 -5.56 12.09 8.10
N ILE A 100 -4.30 11.69 8.34
CA ILE A 100 -3.55 10.84 7.41
C ILE A 100 -4.30 9.54 7.08
N PRO A 101 -4.89 8.80 8.05
CA PRO A 101 -5.68 7.61 7.77
C PRO A 101 -6.81 7.83 6.76
N SER A 102 -7.64 8.84 6.98
CA SER A 102 -8.79 9.16 6.14
C SER A 102 -8.36 9.59 4.73
N LEU A 103 -7.31 10.42 4.64
CA LEU A 103 -6.76 10.87 3.36
C LEU A 103 -6.16 9.72 2.55
N LEU A 104 -5.47 8.78 3.21
CA LEU A 104 -4.92 7.60 2.54
C LEU A 104 -6.01 6.65 2.07
N LYS A 105 -7.04 6.41 2.89
CA LYS A 105 -8.20 5.60 2.49
C LYS A 105 -8.89 6.19 1.27
N TYR A 106 -9.19 7.49 1.29
CA TYR A 106 -9.76 8.21 0.16
C TYR A 106 -8.89 8.09 -1.11
N PHE A 107 -7.57 8.27 -0.97
CA PHE A 107 -6.65 8.15 -2.09
C PHE A 107 -6.62 6.73 -2.69
N ILE A 108 -6.61 5.69 -1.85
CA ILE A 108 -6.62 4.29 -2.28
C ILE A 108 -7.94 3.97 -2.99
N ASN A 109 -9.07 4.31 -2.38
CA ASN A 109 -10.39 4.03 -2.95
C ASN A 109 -10.59 4.75 -4.29
N ASN A 110 -10.13 5.99 -4.43
CA ASN A 110 -10.21 6.69 -5.72
C ASN A 110 -9.34 6.07 -6.82
N LYS A 111 -8.31 5.31 -6.46
CA LYS A 111 -7.37 4.73 -7.43
C LYS A 111 -7.74 3.29 -7.81
N LEU A 112 -8.28 2.54 -6.85
CA LEU A 112 -8.53 1.11 -6.99
C LEU A 112 -10.01 0.76 -6.95
N GLY A 113 -10.88 1.68 -6.52
CA GLY A 113 -12.27 1.41 -6.18
C GLY A 113 -12.42 0.95 -4.73
N ASP A 114 -13.66 0.65 -4.36
CA ASP A 114 -13.94 0.07 -3.04
C ASP A 114 -13.37 -1.35 -3.01
N ILE A 115 -12.34 -1.55 -2.18
CA ILE A 115 -11.69 -2.85 -2.08
C ILE A 115 -12.60 -3.78 -1.26
N PRO A 116 -13.14 -4.86 -1.86
CA PRO A 116 -13.95 -5.80 -1.11
C PRO A 116 -13.07 -6.47 -0.05
N LEU A 117 -13.56 -6.50 1.20
CA LEU A 117 -12.84 -7.06 2.34
C LEU A 117 -12.90 -8.60 2.33
N PHE A 118 -12.54 -9.21 1.21
CA PHE A 118 -12.55 -10.66 1.01
C PHE A 118 -11.54 -11.40 1.89
N ALA A 119 -10.70 -10.72 2.67
CA ALA A 119 -9.99 -11.39 3.77
C ALA A 119 -10.97 -11.93 4.84
N LEU A 120 -12.11 -11.27 5.04
CA LEU A 120 -13.13 -11.64 6.01
C LEU A 120 -14.06 -12.73 5.44
N PRO A 121 -14.20 -13.89 6.11
CA PRO A 121 -15.04 -14.99 5.63
C PRO A 121 -16.49 -14.58 5.36
N ASP A 122 -17.09 -13.80 6.25
CA ASP A 122 -18.49 -13.40 6.13
C ASP A 122 -18.73 -12.50 4.92
N LYS A 123 -17.78 -11.61 4.62
CA LYS A 123 -17.84 -10.73 3.44
C LYS A 123 -17.64 -11.48 2.14
N ARG A 124 -16.83 -12.55 2.14
CA ARG A 124 -16.76 -13.47 0.99
C ARG A 124 -18.09 -14.20 0.79
N LEU A 125 -18.65 -14.74 1.87
CA LEU A 125 -19.89 -15.51 1.79
C LEU A 125 -21.08 -14.63 1.36
N GLU A 126 -21.14 -13.39 1.84
CA GLU A 126 -22.13 -12.39 1.42
C GLU A 126 -22.13 -12.22 -0.10
N LYS A 127 -20.94 -12.01 -0.70
CA LYS A 127 -20.80 -11.80 -2.14
C LYS A 127 -20.85 -13.08 -2.99
N ALA A 128 -20.65 -14.25 -2.39
CA ALA A 128 -20.74 -15.53 -3.09
C ALA A 128 -22.18 -16.07 -3.20
N LYS A 129 -23.15 -15.41 -2.58
CA LYS A 129 -24.57 -15.82 -2.63
C LYS A 129 -25.31 -15.35 -3.88
N ASP A 130 -24.78 -14.32 -4.54
CA ASP A 130 -25.40 -13.70 -5.70
C ASP A 130 -24.35 -13.48 -6.79
N ASP A 131 -24.41 -14.31 -7.82
CA ASP A 131 -23.51 -14.25 -8.96
C ASP A 131 -23.61 -12.90 -9.69
N GLN A 132 -24.81 -12.31 -9.79
CA GLN A 132 -25.00 -11.02 -10.46
C GLN A 132 -24.33 -9.88 -9.69
N GLU A 133 -24.46 -9.86 -8.36
CA GLU A 133 -23.73 -8.88 -7.53
C GLU A 133 -22.22 -9.05 -7.64
N PHE A 134 -21.73 -10.28 -7.74
CA PHE A 134 -20.31 -10.55 -7.91
C PHE A 134 -19.81 -10.05 -9.27
N PHE A 135 -20.51 -10.35 -10.37
CA PHE A 135 -20.15 -9.85 -11.70
C PHE A 135 -20.18 -8.32 -11.77
N ALA A 136 -21.25 -7.70 -11.24
CA ALA A 136 -21.34 -6.24 -11.20
C ALA A 136 -20.20 -5.60 -10.39
N LEU A 137 -19.77 -6.23 -9.29
CA LEU A 137 -18.59 -5.78 -8.55
C LEU A 137 -17.33 -5.83 -9.42
N ILE A 138 -17.09 -6.93 -10.14
CA ILE A 138 -15.92 -7.08 -11.00
C ILE A 138 -15.93 -6.05 -12.14
N GLU A 139 -17.06 -5.88 -12.82
CA GLU A 139 -17.25 -4.91 -13.90
C GLU A 139 -16.96 -3.49 -13.43
N ASN A 140 -17.59 -3.05 -12.32
CA ASN A 140 -17.36 -1.73 -11.74
C ASN A 140 -15.88 -1.49 -11.40
N GLN A 141 -15.19 -2.52 -10.89
CA GLN A 141 -13.78 -2.38 -10.52
C GLN A 141 -12.86 -2.32 -11.76
N ILE A 142 -13.18 -3.06 -12.82
CA ILE A 142 -12.44 -3.00 -14.10
C ILE A 142 -12.60 -1.62 -14.74
N GLU A 143 -13.81 -1.03 -14.69
CA GLU A 143 -14.07 0.32 -15.23
C GLU A 143 -13.26 1.41 -14.53
N ILE A 144 -12.98 1.26 -13.23
CA ILE A 144 -12.19 2.23 -12.46
C ILE A 144 -10.73 2.27 -12.93
N ASN A 145 -10.14 1.12 -13.22
CA ASN A 145 -8.73 1.02 -13.59
C ASN A 145 -8.43 -0.27 -14.37
N PRO A 146 -7.84 -0.18 -15.59
CA PRO A 146 -7.44 -1.36 -16.36
C PRO A 146 -6.53 -2.34 -15.60
N THR A 147 -5.71 -1.87 -14.65
CA THR A 147 -4.89 -2.74 -13.81
C THR A 147 -5.73 -3.68 -12.93
N ASN A 148 -6.97 -3.30 -12.59
CA ASN A 148 -7.86 -4.16 -11.80
C ASN A 148 -8.26 -5.41 -12.60
N PHE A 149 -8.40 -5.32 -13.93
CA PHE A 149 -8.62 -6.49 -14.78
C PHE A 149 -7.51 -7.51 -14.62
N GLU A 150 -6.24 -7.09 -14.76
CA GLU A 150 -5.07 -7.97 -14.57
C GLU A 150 -5.07 -8.63 -13.18
N ILE A 151 -5.40 -7.85 -12.13
CA ILE A 151 -5.46 -8.35 -10.75
C ILE A 151 -6.54 -9.43 -10.59
N PHE A 152 -7.74 -9.21 -11.12
CA PHE A 152 -8.82 -10.20 -11.04
C PHE A 152 -8.54 -11.44 -11.87
N CYS A 153 -8.07 -11.28 -13.12
CA CYS A 153 -7.67 -12.40 -13.96
C CYS A 153 -6.60 -13.25 -13.27
N PHE A 154 -5.58 -12.62 -12.68
CA PHE A 154 -4.56 -13.32 -11.91
C PHE A 154 -5.17 -14.08 -10.72
N ALA A 155 -6.06 -13.45 -9.95
CA ALA A 155 -6.67 -14.07 -8.78
C ALA A 155 -7.54 -15.28 -9.16
N ILE A 156 -8.35 -15.16 -10.21
CA ILE A 156 -9.21 -16.23 -10.75
C ILE A 156 -8.33 -17.38 -11.24
N LEU A 157 -7.36 -17.09 -12.11
CA LEU A 157 -6.45 -18.10 -12.65
C LEU A 157 -5.69 -18.81 -11.54
N LYS A 158 -5.23 -18.09 -10.53
CA LYS A 158 -4.53 -18.70 -9.38
C LYS A 158 -5.41 -19.74 -8.69
N VAL A 159 -6.66 -19.41 -8.39
CA VAL A 159 -7.60 -20.35 -7.74
C VAL A 159 -7.86 -21.58 -8.62
N HIS A 160 -8.02 -21.40 -9.93
CA HIS A 160 -8.24 -22.52 -10.85
C HIS A 160 -7.00 -23.39 -11.03
N LEU A 161 -5.82 -22.79 -11.15
CA LEU A 161 -4.56 -23.48 -11.40
C LEU A 161 -3.98 -24.15 -10.15
N GLU A 162 -4.30 -23.64 -8.95
CA GLU A 162 -3.96 -24.30 -7.68
C GLU A 162 -4.52 -25.73 -7.59
N LYS A 163 -5.69 -25.99 -8.19
CA LYS A 163 -6.28 -27.34 -8.26
C LYS A 163 -5.40 -28.34 -9.01
N PHE A 164 -4.51 -27.85 -9.87
CA PHE A 164 -3.56 -28.63 -10.66
C PHE A 164 -2.13 -28.55 -10.11
N ALA A 165 -1.95 -28.09 -8.87
CA ALA A 165 -0.64 -27.80 -8.28
C ALA A 165 0.23 -26.83 -9.12
N CYS A 166 -0.42 -26.02 -9.97
CA CYS A 166 0.21 -24.99 -10.75
C CYS A 166 0.29 -23.70 -9.92
N LYS A 167 1.52 -23.30 -9.61
CA LYS A 167 1.83 -22.08 -8.90
C LYS A 167 2.06 -20.97 -9.91
N ILE A 168 1.25 -19.93 -9.81
CA ILE A 168 1.46 -18.71 -10.59
C ILE A 168 2.41 -17.79 -9.82
N TYR A 169 3.48 -17.38 -10.50
CA TYR A 169 4.41 -16.36 -10.04
C TYR A 169 4.02 -15.03 -10.69
N ARG A 170 3.82 -14.00 -9.87
CA ARG A 170 3.54 -12.65 -10.38
C ARG A 170 4.82 -12.06 -10.95
N ASP A 171 4.85 -11.77 -12.25
CA ASP A 171 5.87 -10.88 -12.81
C ASP A 171 5.39 -9.44 -12.59
N THR A 172 6.09 -8.70 -11.74
CA THR A 172 5.66 -7.38 -11.26
C THR A 172 5.93 -6.29 -12.29
N ARG A 173 5.10 -6.22 -13.34
CA ARG A 173 4.99 -5.02 -14.18
C ARG A 173 3.53 -4.67 -14.47
N THR A 174 2.77 -4.35 -13.41
CA THR A 174 1.41 -3.76 -13.52
C THR A 174 1.40 -2.31 -14.05
N SER A 175 2.35 -1.94 -14.89
CA SER A 175 2.28 -0.75 -15.75
C SER A 175 3.47 -0.71 -16.70
N ALA A 176 3.16 -0.56 -17.99
CA ALA A 176 4.03 -0.08 -19.06
C ALA A 176 5.13 -1.05 -19.53
N HIS A 177 4.74 -2.02 -20.34
CA HIS A 177 5.19 -2.14 -21.74
C HIS A 177 4.63 -3.45 -22.30
N ASP A 178 3.80 -3.33 -23.33
CA ASP A 178 3.18 -4.41 -24.10
C ASP A 178 4.25 -5.20 -24.88
N LYS A 179 4.99 -6.03 -24.13
CA LYS A 179 6.04 -6.93 -24.63
C LYS A 179 5.91 -8.28 -23.92
N GLY A 180 4.71 -8.86 -24.01
CA GLY A 180 4.46 -10.29 -24.12
C GLY A 180 5.02 -11.19 -23.02
N VAL A 181 4.67 -10.93 -21.75
CA VAL A 181 4.62 -11.97 -20.71
C VAL A 181 3.50 -11.59 -19.75
N ASP A 182 2.39 -12.33 -19.79
CA ASP A 182 1.25 -12.06 -18.91
C ASP A 182 1.37 -12.84 -17.58
N LEU A 183 1.85 -14.09 -17.64
CA LEU A 183 1.87 -15.00 -16.49
C LEU A 183 3.08 -15.95 -16.53
N SER A 184 3.80 -16.07 -15.41
CA SER A 184 4.81 -17.11 -15.21
C SER A 184 4.30 -18.16 -14.23
N THR A 185 4.60 -19.43 -14.48
CA THR A 185 4.20 -20.56 -13.62
C THR A 185 5.39 -21.47 -13.30
N ASN A 186 5.20 -22.42 -12.38
CA ASN A 186 6.16 -23.50 -12.15
C ASN A 186 6.26 -24.52 -13.30
N PHE A 187 5.41 -24.41 -14.32
CA PHE A 187 5.43 -25.24 -15.53
C PHE A 187 5.99 -24.53 -16.76
N GLY A 188 6.21 -23.21 -16.70
CA GLY A 188 6.69 -22.41 -17.83
C GLY A 188 6.07 -21.01 -17.86
N VAL A 189 6.43 -20.25 -18.90
CA VAL A 189 5.90 -18.90 -19.17
C VAL A 189 4.72 -19.00 -20.14
N ILE A 190 3.64 -18.27 -19.84
CA ILE A 190 2.46 -18.16 -20.71
C ILE A 190 2.52 -16.78 -21.38
N TYR A 191 2.49 -16.81 -22.72
CA TYR A 191 2.49 -15.66 -23.62
C TYR A 191 1.07 -15.30 -24.04
#